data_AF-A0A939ER96-F1
#
_entry.id   AF-A0A939ER96-F1
#
_cell.length_a   1.000
_cell.length_b   1.000
_cell.length_c   1.000
_cell.angle_alpha   90.00
_cell.angle_beta   90.00
_cell.angle_gamma   90.00
#
_symmetry.space_group_name_H-M   'P 1'
#
loop_
_entity.id
_entity.type
_entity.pdbx_description
1 polymer ?
#
loop_
_entity_poly.entity_id
_entity_poly.type
_entity_poly.pdbx_seq_one_letter_code
_entity_poly.pdbx_strand_id
1 'polypeptide(L)'
;MTVPAFHPGEILKELYLEPLGLSAGKLAKALGLDRQRIQRLIKQETSLTADTALHLAKAFDTTPQYWLNMQINYDLQSAENSPRTKAALDSVQRLVEIEPASIS
;
A
#
# COMPACT_ATOMS: atom_id res chain seq x y z
N MET A 1 -8.74 -8.71 -16.46
CA MET A 1 -8.15 -7.36 -16.48
C MET A 1 -7.53 -7.12 -15.12
N THR A 2 -6.20 -7.08 -15.02
CA THR A 2 -5.53 -6.62 -13.79
C THR A 2 -5.66 -5.11 -13.74
N VAL A 3 -6.35 -4.58 -12.74
CA VAL A 3 -6.35 -3.14 -12.48
C VAL A 3 -4.92 -2.79 -12.02
N PRO A 4 -4.24 -1.80 -12.64
CA PRO A 4 -2.91 -1.39 -12.19
C PRO A 4 -2.99 -0.94 -10.73
N ALA A 5 -2.08 -1.45 -9.89
CA ALA A 5 -2.03 -1.08 -8.49
C ALA A 5 -1.07 0.09 -8.34
N PHE A 6 -1.60 1.23 -7.89
CA PHE A 6 -0.81 2.43 -7.66
C PHE A 6 -0.38 2.51 -6.20
N HIS A 7 0.85 2.98 -5.96
CA HIS A 7 1.31 3.21 -4.61
C HIS A 7 0.44 4.31 -3.95
N PRO A 8 -0.03 4.15 -2.71
CA PRO A 8 -0.90 5.16 -2.07
C PRO A 8 -0.28 6.56 -2.03
N GLY A 9 1.05 6.63 -1.93
CA GLY A 9 1.80 7.89 -1.99
C GLY A 9 1.73 8.62 -3.33
N GLU A 10 1.63 7.90 -4.44
CA GLU A 10 1.41 8.47 -5.77
C GLU A 10 0.03 9.11 -5.84
N ILE A 11 -1.00 8.36 -5.44
CA ILE A 11 -2.39 8.82 -5.38
C ILE A 11 -2.53 10.02 -4.46
N LEU A 12 -1.90 9.98 -3.27
CA LEU A 12 -1.88 11.10 -2.33
C LEU A 12 -1.27 12.36 -2.97
N LYS A 13 -0.20 12.21 -3.74
CA LYS A 13 0.48 13.33 -4.38
C LYS A 13 -0.39 13.92 -5.50
N GLU A 14 -0.79 13.08 -6.45
CA GLU A 14 -1.41 13.51 -7.71
C GLU A 14 -2.88 13.91 -7.55
N LEU A 15 -3.63 13.23 -6.69
CA LEU A 15 -5.08 13.45 -6.57
C LEU A 15 -5.47 14.33 -5.39
N TYR A 16 -4.57 14.55 -4.42
CA TYR A 16 -4.86 15.36 -3.24
C TYR A 16 -3.90 16.53 -3.07
N LEU A 17 -2.58 16.31 -3.04
CA LEU A 17 -1.64 17.39 -2.77
C LEU A 17 -1.57 18.41 -3.91
N GLU A 18 -1.39 17.94 -5.14
CA GLU A 18 -1.25 18.82 -6.31
C GLU A 18 -2.54 19.62 -6.59
N PRO A 19 -3.75 19.02 -6.62
CA PRO A 19 -4.99 19.78 -6.85
C PRO A 19 -5.32 20.78 -5.74
N LEU A 20 -4.90 20.50 -4.50
CA LEU A 20 -5.14 21.39 -3.35
C LEU A 20 -3.98 22.39 -3.12
N GLY A 21 -2.91 22.35 -3.91
CA GLY A 21 -1.72 23.18 -3.71
C GLY A 21 -1.06 22.97 -2.32
N LEU A 22 -1.18 21.76 -1.78
CA LEU A 22 -0.67 21.41 -0.46
C LEU A 22 0.77 20.88 -0.54
N SER A 23 1.65 21.43 0.29
CA SER A 23 2.99 20.85 0.46
C SER A 23 2.95 19.67 1.43
N ALA A 24 3.92 18.76 1.33
CA ALA A 24 4.09 17.66 2.28
C ALA A 24 4.17 18.15 3.74
N GLY A 25 4.79 19.32 3.97
CA GLY A 25 4.88 19.92 5.30
C GLY A 25 3.54 20.44 5.82
N LYS A 26 2.72 21.05 4.94
CA LYS A 26 1.36 21.47 5.31
C LYS A 26 0.49 20.26 5.66
N LEU A 27 0.55 19.20 4.86
CA LEU A 27 -0.18 17.97 5.15
C LEU A 27 0.30 17.35 6.47
N ALA A 28 1.60 17.17 6.66
CA ALA A 28 2.15 16.60 7.90
C ALA A 28 1.65 17.35 9.14
N LYS A 29 1.65 18.69 9.12
CA LYS A 29 1.11 19.51 10.19
C LYS A 29 -0.39 19.27 10.41
N ALA A 30 -1.19 19.17 9.34
CA ALA A 30 -2.62 18.91 9.43
C ALA A 30 -2.93 17.50 9.98
N LEU A 31 -2.07 16.52 9.68
CA LEU A 31 -2.20 15.15 10.16
C LEU A 31 -1.59 14.95 11.56
N GLY A 32 -0.84 15.91 12.11
CA GLY A 32 -0.09 15.70 13.35
C GLY A 32 1.05 14.67 13.22
N LEU A 33 1.58 14.50 12.01
CA LEU A 33 2.64 13.52 11.69
C LEU A 33 3.96 14.21 11.35
N ASP A 34 5.05 13.46 11.39
CA ASP A 34 6.36 13.93 10.93
C ASP A 34 6.36 14.22 9.42
N ARG A 35 6.97 15.33 9.02
CA ARG A 35 7.13 15.74 7.62
C ARG A 35 7.90 14.69 6.82
N GLN A 36 8.95 14.09 7.40
CA GLN A 36 9.74 13.10 6.67
C GLN A 36 8.91 11.85 6.35
N ARG A 37 8.01 11.44 7.24
CA ARG A 37 7.05 10.36 6.98
C ARG A 37 6.21 10.64 5.73
N ILE A 38 5.61 11.83 5.61
CA ILE A 38 4.79 12.21 4.44
C ILE A 38 5.66 12.33 3.18
N GLN A 39 6.85 12.90 3.28
CA GLN A 39 7.77 13.03 2.14
C GLN A 39 8.20 11.67 1.58
N ARG A 40 8.56 10.71 2.44
CA ARG A 40 8.91 9.36 2.02
C ARG A 40 7.71 8.64 1.41
N LEU A 41 6.53 8.82 1.98
CA LEU A 41 5.30 8.23 1.46
C LEU A 41 5.03 8.71 0.02
N ILE A 42 5.01 10.03 -0.23
CA ILE A 42 4.72 10.58 -1.57
C ILE A 42 5.83 10.30 -2.60
N LYS A 43 7.03 9.96 -2.14
CA LYS A 43 8.14 9.49 -3.00
C LYS A 43 8.12 7.97 -3.21
N GLN A 44 7.13 7.26 -2.66
CA GLN A 44 7.00 5.81 -2.73
C GLN A 44 8.17 5.06 -2.07
N GLU A 45 8.87 5.71 -1.11
CA GLU A 45 10.03 5.14 -0.40
C GLU A 45 9.63 4.39 0.88
N THR A 46 8.35 4.41 1.24
CA THR A 46 7.80 3.68 2.40
C THR A 46 6.34 3.33 2.14
N SER A 47 5.94 2.16 2.62
CA SER A 47 4.54 1.74 2.64
C SER A 47 3.71 2.63 3.57
N LEU A 48 2.44 2.79 3.22
CA LEU A 48 1.42 3.40 4.06
C LEU A 48 1.08 2.46 5.24
N THR A 49 1.12 2.99 6.46
CA THR A 49 0.73 2.28 7.69
C THR A 49 -0.75 2.51 8.02
N ALA A 50 -1.35 1.62 8.82
CA ALA A 50 -2.71 1.80 9.34
C ALA A 50 -2.89 3.11 10.13
N ASP A 51 -1.90 3.50 10.93
CA ASP A 51 -1.85 4.79 11.61
C ASP A 51 -1.95 5.96 10.63
N THR A 52 -1.15 5.96 9.56
CA THR A 52 -1.20 7.01 8.54
C THR A 52 -2.54 7.01 7.80
N ALA A 53 -3.09 5.83 7.52
CA ALA A 53 -4.40 5.66 6.87
C ALA A 53 -5.53 6.32 7.68
N LEU A 54 -5.54 6.14 9.01
CA LEU A 54 -6.53 6.75 9.91
C LEU A 54 -6.46 8.29 9.86
N HIS A 55 -5.26 8.86 9.86
CA HIS A 55 -5.06 10.30 9.78
C HIS A 55 -5.51 10.85 8.42
N LEU A 56 -5.14 10.20 7.31
CA LEU A 56 -5.58 10.60 5.96
C LEU A 56 -7.09 10.50 5.79
N ALA A 57 -7.69 9.42 6.30
CA ALA A 57 -9.14 9.22 6.29
C ALA A 57 -9.86 10.37 6.96
N LYS A 58 -9.40 10.77 8.16
CA LYS A 58 -9.96 11.89 8.90
C LYS A 58 -9.77 13.23 8.17
N ALA A 59 -8.60 13.46 7.56
CA ALA A 59 -8.27 14.73 6.93
C ALA A 59 -8.97 14.96 5.58
N PHE A 60 -9.23 13.89 4.82
CA PHE A 60 -9.77 13.97 3.47
C PHE A 60 -11.20 13.45 3.34
N ASP A 61 -11.88 13.18 4.46
CA ASP A 61 -13.24 12.64 4.49
C ASP A 61 -13.36 11.35 3.65
N THR A 62 -12.45 10.41 3.91
CA THR A 62 -12.39 9.08 3.26
C THR A 62 -12.38 7.98 4.33
N THR A 63 -12.21 6.72 3.92
CA THR A 63 -12.08 5.59 4.85
C THR A 63 -10.62 5.14 4.98
N PRO A 64 -10.19 4.61 6.14
CA PRO A 64 -8.85 4.03 6.27
C PRO A 64 -8.64 2.86 5.30
N GLN A 65 -9.71 2.08 5.03
CA GLN A 65 -9.70 0.96 4.08
C GLN A 65 -9.42 1.43 2.66
N TYR A 66 -9.91 2.60 2.24
CA TYR A 66 -9.58 3.16 0.92
C TYR A 66 -8.06 3.24 0.73
N TRP A 67 -7.34 3.79 1.72
CA TRP A 67 -5.88 3.91 1.67
C TRP A 67 -5.16 2.56 1.82
N LEU A 68 -5.60 1.72 2.75
CA LEU A 68 -4.97 0.42 2.99
C LEU A 68 -5.16 -0.56 1.83
N ASN A 69 -6.31 -0.55 1.17
CA ASN A 69 -6.56 -1.41 0.02
C ASN A 69 -5.62 -1.07 -1.15
N MET A 70 -5.30 0.22 -1.35
CA MET A 70 -4.28 0.62 -2.32
C MET A 70 -2.91 0.04 -1.97
N GLN A 71 -2.50 0.11 -0.69
CA GLN A 71 -1.23 -0.44 -0.23
C GLN A 71 -1.18 -1.96 -0.45
N ILE A 72 -2.22 -2.67 -0.02
CA ILE A 72 -2.33 -4.14 -0.17
C ILE A 72 -2.21 -4.54 -1.65
N ASN A 73 -2.96 -3.86 -2.53
CA ASN A 73 -2.93 -4.17 -3.95
C ASN A 73 -1.55 -3.90 -4.56
N TYR A 74 -0.90 -2.79 -4.18
CA TYR A 74 0.43 -2.45 -4.65
C TYR A 74 1.48 -3.46 -4.18
N ASP A 75 1.42 -3.86 -2.91
CA ASP A 75 2.36 -4.82 -2.33
C ASP A 75 2.18 -6.22 -2.93
N LEU A 76 0.92 -6.64 -3.15
CA LEU A 76 0.63 -7.92 -3.83
C LEU A 76 1.13 -7.92 -5.26
N GLN A 77 0.81 -6.90 -6.06
CA GLN A 77 1.30 -6.80 -7.44
C GLN A 77 2.84 -6.77 -7.49
N SER A 78 3.48 -6.06 -6.57
CA SER A 78 4.95 -6.01 -6.47
C SER A 78 5.53 -7.37 -6.10
N ALA A 79 4.91 -8.08 -5.15
CA ALA A 79 5.33 -9.41 -4.73
C ALA A 79 5.12 -10.45 -5.84
N GLU A 80 3.99 -10.42 -6.53
CA GLU A 80 3.67 -11.30 -7.66
C GLU A 80 4.67 -11.13 -8.80
N ASN A 81 5.17 -9.92 -9.03
CA ASN A 81 6.14 -9.64 -10.09
C ASN A 81 7.60 -9.99 -9.73
N SER A 82 7.90 -10.22 -8.44
CA SER A 82 9.24 -10.61 -7.99
C SER A 82 9.63 -12.01 -8.50
N PRO A 83 10.75 -12.17 -9.23
CA PRO A 83 11.22 -13.48 -9.70
C PRO A 83 11.43 -14.48 -8.55
N ARG A 84 11.91 -13.99 -7.39
CA ARG A 84 12.10 -14.79 -6.19
C ARG A 84 10.77 -15.34 -5.68
N THR A 85 9.75 -14.50 -5.61
CA THR A 85 8.41 -14.91 -5.14
C THR A 85 7.80 -15.91 -6.11
N LYS A 86 7.90 -15.68 -7.42
CA LYS A 86 7.43 -16.63 -8.45
C LYS A 86 8.05 -18.01 -8.27
N ALA A 87 9.38 -18.08 -8.20
CA ALA A 87 10.09 -19.35 -8.02
C ALA A 87 9.71 -20.06 -6.71
N ALA A 88 9.47 -19.31 -5.62
CA ALA A 88 9.00 -19.88 -4.37
C ALA A 88 7.58 -20.43 -4.49
N LEU A 89 6.67 -19.71 -5.16
CA LEU A 89 5.28 -20.12 -5.38
C LEU A 89 5.17 -21.35 -6.29
N ASP A 90 6.03 -21.51 -7.30
CA ASP A 90 6.06 -22.69 -8.17
C ASP A 90 6.33 -23.99 -7.41
N SER A 91 6.96 -23.90 -6.23
CA SER A 91 7.23 -25.03 -5.35
C SER A 91 6.11 -25.30 -4.32
N VAL A 92 5.10 -24.42 -4.23
CA VAL A 92 3.99 -24.56 -3.27
C VAL A 92 2.97 -25.54 -3.83
N GLN A 93 2.81 -26.67 -3.15
CA GLN A 93 1.72 -27.61 -3.44
C GLN A 93 0.43 -27.16 -2.78
N ARG A 94 -0.69 -27.31 -3.48
CA ARG A 94 -2.00 -26.99 -2.92
C ARG A 94 -2.36 -28.04 -1.87
N LEU A 95 -2.71 -27.59 -0.66
CA LEU A 95 -3.02 -28.51 0.45
C LEU A 95 -4.17 -29.48 0.17
N VAL A 96 -5.14 -29.10 -0.68
CA VAL A 96 -6.26 -29.99 -1.06
C VAL A 96 -5.84 -31.13 -1.99
N GLU A 97 -4.62 -31.07 -2.54
CA GLU A 97 -4.05 -32.09 -3.43
C GLU A 97 -3.06 -33.00 -2.69
N ILE A 98 -2.79 -32.74 -1.40
CA ILE A 98 -1.98 -33.61 -0.57
C ILE A 98 -2.88 -34.74 -0.05
N GLU A 99 -2.64 -35.98 -0.52
CA GLU A 99 -3.33 -37.14 0.03
C GLU A 99 -3.09 -37.23 1.55
N PRO A 100 -4.14 -37.46 2.37
CA PRO A 100 -4.03 -37.43 3.84
C PRO A 100 -3.05 -38.47 4.41
N ALA A 101 -2.65 -39.48 3.64
CA ALA A 101 -1.66 -40.48 4.05
C ALA A 101 -0.19 -39.97 4.01
N SER A 102 0.07 -38.81 3.39
CA SER A 102 1.43 -38.24 3.25
C SER A 102 1.82 -37.29 4.38
N ILE A 103 0.92 -37.04 5.33
CA ILE A 103 1.16 -36.24 6.54
C ILE A 103 1.28 -37.22 7.72
N SER A 104 2.41 -37.91 7.82
CA SER A 104 2.79 -38.71 8.99
C SER A 104 4.21 -38.36 9.43
#